data_AF-A0A2H2ZI02-F1
#
_entry.id   AF-A0A2H2ZI02-F1
#
_cell.length_a   1.000
_cell.length_b   1.000
_cell.length_c   1.000
_cell.angle_alpha   90.00
_cell.angle_beta   90.00
_cell.angle_gamma   90.00
#
_symmetry.space_group_name_H-M   'P 1'
#
loop_
_entity.id
_entity.type
_entity.pdbx_description
1 polymer ?
#
loop_
_entity_poly.entity_id
_entity_poly.type
_entity_poly.pdbx_seq_one_letter_code
_entity_poly.pdbx_strand_id
1 'polypeptide(L)'
;MGPSKQIAFVNISHPEEGRSRRVLTSVRRHVMADVGRAKRKRPKWKIVPLEISSRGRSPEDDAAHFDASETPPLARMPPSFQTHLVDPDTHACELINFMTAEADYVYRPFRISWVQIGLSDATAFNLWLAQIVVIRSGVSHEEKAASSEIEYLVNPEANRYYSKSLTQLSHRLSNRQECISSGVIATIMGFICIDTRVGNWDRYSIDAISSVDLIGASMLDRYPRFPIPRRFIISSNMGPDDDAPESLRDLLQKAQEVAPEGKQIYAMLRKIAAVISMVNQNANDALFWTQDAVLVENLGLASHFILSAPKSAEENPQLDHSVFLVQRMVQLACLMIISRLKQLAAFHCADMGPLRERFTSLFHEPRNEIRAELEMLRLWAVVTACSLTDIEAQGPFILEARGNRRWSQR
;
A
#
# COMPACT_ATOMS: atom_id res chain seq x y z
N MET A 1 -19.96 -25.82 -29.43
CA MET A 1 -20.24 -26.81 -28.37
C MET A 1 -20.93 -26.10 -27.22
N GLY A 2 -22.20 -26.42 -26.94
CA GLY A 2 -22.97 -25.77 -25.85
C GLY A 2 -22.51 -26.22 -24.47
N PRO A 3 -22.75 -25.44 -23.40
CA PRO A 3 -22.36 -25.82 -22.05
C PRO A 3 -23.16 -27.05 -21.59
N SER A 4 -22.43 -28.12 -21.26
CA SER A 4 -22.95 -29.31 -20.60
C SER A 4 -23.77 -28.92 -19.36
N LYS A 5 -25.06 -29.29 -19.33
CA LYS A 5 -25.89 -29.14 -18.13
C LYS A 5 -25.42 -30.17 -17.11
N GLN A 6 -24.64 -29.72 -16.13
CA GLN A 6 -24.14 -30.57 -15.05
C GLN A 6 -25.30 -30.90 -14.10
N ILE A 7 -25.79 -32.14 -14.17
CA ILE A 7 -26.85 -32.64 -13.28
C ILE A 7 -26.17 -33.21 -12.03
N ALA A 8 -26.60 -32.74 -10.85
CA ALA A 8 -26.14 -33.26 -9.56
C ALA A 8 -27.23 -34.17 -8.96
N PHE A 9 -26.88 -35.40 -8.64
CA PHE A 9 -27.77 -36.36 -7.98
C PHE A 9 -27.48 -36.38 -6.48
N VAL A 10 -28.55 -36.30 -5.68
CA VAL A 10 -28.48 -36.52 -4.23
C VAL A 10 -29.10 -37.88 -3.97
N ASN A 11 -28.31 -38.82 -3.47
CA ASN A 11 -28.81 -40.10 -3.03
C ASN A 11 -29.40 -39.95 -1.62
N ILE A 12 -30.68 -40.27 -1.46
CA ILE A 12 -31.42 -40.19 -0.21
C ILE A 12 -31.88 -41.62 0.09
N SER A 13 -31.31 -42.23 1.13
CA SER A 13 -31.67 -43.60 1.50
C SER A 13 -32.86 -43.62 2.46
N HIS A 14 -33.03 -42.57 3.27
CA HIS A 14 -34.16 -42.41 4.19
C HIS A 14 -34.82 -41.03 4.05
N PRO A 15 -36.16 -40.92 4.16
CA PRO A 15 -36.90 -39.68 3.87
C PRO A 15 -36.50 -38.48 4.75
N GLU A 16 -35.98 -38.72 5.96
CA GLU A 16 -35.49 -37.65 6.86
C GLU A 16 -34.15 -37.05 6.42
N GLU A 17 -33.35 -37.77 5.62
CA GLU A 17 -32.05 -37.27 5.11
C GLU A 17 -32.24 -36.13 4.10
N GLY A 18 -33.38 -36.09 3.40
CA GLY A 18 -33.73 -34.98 2.50
C GLY A 18 -33.91 -33.65 3.24
N ARG A 19 -34.19 -33.69 4.54
CA ARG A 19 -34.29 -32.50 5.41
C ARG A 19 -32.99 -32.19 6.15
N SER A 20 -31.95 -32.99 5.97
CA SER A 20 -30.65 -32.76 6.58
C SER A 20 -30.08 -31.42 6.12
N ARG A 21 -29.57 -30.65 7.09
CA ARG A 21 -28.93 -29.34 6.85
C ARG A 21 -27.82 -29.44 5.79
N ARG A 22 -27.10 -30.57 5.73
CA ARG A 22 -26.04 -30.81 4.73
C ARG A 22 -26.58 -30.89 3.30
N VAL A 23 -27.65 -31.67 3.10
CA VAL A 23 -28.30 -31.86 1.79
C VAL A 23 -28.91 -30.54 1.32
N LEU A 24 -29.64 -29.85 2.21
CA LEU A 24 -30.24 -28.55 1.90
C LEU A 24 -29.20 -27.48 1.55
N THR A 25 -28.05 -27.48 2.23
CA THR A 25 -26.96 -26.54 1.94
C THR A 25 -26.33 -26.84 0.57
N SER A 26 -26.14 -28.12 0.23
CA SER A 26 -25.61 -28.52 -1.08
C SER A 26 -26.55 -28.13 -2.22
N VAL A 27 -27.85 -28.40 -2.07
CA VAL A 27 -28.88 -28.02 -3.04
C VAL A 27 -28.95 -26.50 -3.19
N ARG A 28 -28.97 -25.75 -2.08
CA ARG A 28 -28.98 -24.27 -2.11
C ARG A 28 -27.75 -23.71 -2.81
N ARG A 29 -26.56 -24.27 -2.57
CA ARG A 29 -25.33 -23.83 -3.23
C ARG A 29 -25.41 -24.03 -4.75
N HIS A 30 -25.86 -25.19 -5.20
CA HIS A 30 -25.98 -25.49 -6.62
C HIS A 30 -27.01 -24.58 -7.32
N VAL A 31 -28.20 -24.39 -6.73
CA VAL A 31 -29.26 -23.57 -7.33
C VAL A 31 -28.90 -22.07 -7.31
N MET A 32 -28.38 -21.55 -6.20
CA MET A 32 -28.13 -20.11 -6.06
C MET A 32 -26.82 -19.68 -6.72
N ALA A 33 -25.77 -20.50 -6.64
CA ALA A 33 -24.46 -20.12 -7.15
C ALA A 33 -24.29 -20.56 -8.61
N ASP A 34 -24.59 -21.81 -8.95
CA ASP A 34 -24.19 -22.36 -10.25
C ASP A 34 -25.27 -22.13 -11.31
N VAL A 35 -26.53 -22.46 -10.99
CA VAL A 35 -27.66 -22.13 -11.87
C VAL A 35 -27.89 -20.62 -11.93
N GLY A 36 -27.71 -19.92 -10.79
CA GLY A 36 -27.76 -18.47 -10.73
C GLY A 36 -26.72 -17.79 -11.64
N ARG A 37 -25.47 -18.27 -11.65
CA ARG A 37 -24.43 -17.77 -12.56
C ARG A 37 -24.73 -18.09 -14.02
N ALA A 38 -25.26 -19.27 -14.32
CA ALA A 38 -25.60 -19.67 -15.70
C ALA A 38 -26.76 -18.86 -16.29
N LYS A 39 -27.70 -18.36 -15.46
CA LYS A 39 -28.84 -17.53 -15.88
C LYS A 39 -28.54 -16.03 -15.97
N ARG A 40 -27.38 -15.55 -15.49
CA ARG A 40 -27.00 -14.14 -15.67
C ARG A 40 -26.73 -13.90 -17.16
N LYS A 41 -27.48 -12.98 -17.75
CA LYS A 41 -27.27 -12.56 -19.15
C LYS A 41 -25.80 -12.14 -19.30
N ARG A 42 -25.06 -12.80 -20.19
CA ARG A 42 -23.73 -12.33 -20.57
C ARG A 42 -23.87 -10.89 -21.10
N PRO A 43 -22.93 -9.98 -20.78
CA PRO A 43 -22.99 -8.61 -21.24
C PRO A 43 -23.08 -8.61 -22.77
N LYS A 44 -24.19 -8.07 -23.30
CA LYS A 44 -24.33 -7.81 -24.73
C LYS A 44 -23.52 -6.56 -25.01
N TRP A 45 -22.45 -6.70 -25.77
CA TRP A 45 -21.72 -5.57 -26.35
C TRP A 45 -22.72 -4.80 -27.22
N LYS A 46 -23.13 -3.60 -26.77
CA LYS A 46 -23.83 -2.65 -27.61
C LYS A 46 -22.78 -1.92 -28.42
N ILE A 47 -22.69 -2.25 -29.71
CA ILE A 47 -21.96 -1.42 -30.67
C ILE A 47 -22.85 -0.20 -30.89
N VAL A 48 -22.44 0.94 -30.36
CA VAL A 48 -23.05 2.25 -30.67
C VAL A 48 -22.25 2.80 -31.84
N PRO A 49 -22.82 2.96 -33.04
CA PRO A 49 -22.13 3.63 -34.14
C PRO A 49 -21.92 5.10 -33.74
N LEU A 50 -20.66 5.52 -33.63
CA LEU A 50 -20.32 6.93 -33.52
C LEU A 50 -20.35 7.50 -34.93
N GLU A 51 -21.46 8.16 -35.29
CA GLU A 51 -21.47 9.04 -36.46
C GLU A 51 -20.62 10.27 -36.15
N ILE A 52 -19.43 10.30 -36.72
CA ILE A 52 -18.53 11.46 -36.68
C ILE A 52 -19.04 12.44 -37.74
N SER A 53 -19.84 13.44 -37.33
CA SER A 53 -20.22 14.52 -38.24
C SER A 53 -18.98 15.33 -38.63
N SER A 54 -18.57 15.21 -39.88
CA SER A 54 -17.55 16.07 -40.48
C SER A 54 -18.12 17.49 -40.63
N ARG A 55 -17.41 18.45 -40.06
CA ARG A 55 -17.80 19.87 -40.06
C ARG A 55 -17.50 20.47 -41.45
N GLY A 56 -18.51 20.52 -42.32
CA GLY A 56 -18.48 21.23 -43.60
C GLY A 56 -19.55 22.33 -43.64
N ARG A 57 -19.14 23.56 -43.98
CA ARG A 57 -19.97 24.78 -44.08
C ARG A 57 -21.07 24.70 -45.16
N SER A 58 -22.28 25.18 -44.86
CA SER A 58 -22.95 26.41 -45.38
C SER A 58 -24.49 26.36 -45.15
N PRO A 59 -25.25 27.47 -45.30
CA PRO A 59 -26.41 27.79 -44.47
C PRO A 59 -27.79 27.54 -45.09
N GLU A 60 -28.80 27.71 -44.24
CA GLU A 60 -30.24 27.95 -44.47
C GLU A 60 -31.22 26.78 -44.25
N ASP A 61 -32.24 27.12 -43.44
CA ASP A 61 -33.56 26.52 -43.22
C ASP A 61 -33.66 25.04 -42.81
N ASP A 62 -33.95 24.79 -41.53
CA ASP A 62 -35.34 24.52 -41.13
C ASP A 62 -35.47 24.32 -39.61
N ALA A 63 -36.58 24.85 -39.08
CA ALA A 63 -36.94 24.77 -37.68
C ALA A 63 -37.32 23.35 -37.26
N ALA A 64 -36.69 22.84 -36.20
CA ALA A 64 -37.27 21.75 -35.41
C ALA A 64 -36.88 21.87 -33.93
N HIS A 65 -37.91 22.08 -33.12
CA HIS A 65 -37.92 21.95 -31.66
C HIS A 65 -37.16 20.71 -31.17
N PHE A 66 -36.13 20.91 -30.35
CA PHE A 66 -35.70 19.92 -29.38
C PHE A 66 -35.81 20.51 -27.98
N ASP A 67 -36.95 20.21 -27.36
CA ASP A 67 -37.20 20.42 -25.95
C ASP A 67 -36.54 19.26 -25.20
N ALA A 68 -35.34 19.49 -24.68
CA ALA A 68 -34.66 18.59 -23.75
C ALA A 68 -33.84 19.43 -22.77
N SER A 69 -34.50 19.82 -21.67
CA SER A 69 -33.85 20.26 -20.44
C SER A 69 -32.90 19.15 -19.94
N GLU A 70 -31.66 19.15 -20.42
CA GLU A 70 -30.59 18.34 -19.83
C GLU A 70 -30.28 18.89 -18.44
N THR A 71 -30.61 18.12 -17.40
CA THR A 71 -30.18 18.39 -16.03
C THR A 71 -28.65 18.47 -15.96
N PRO A 72 -28.08 19.43 -15.21
CA PRO A 72 -26.64 19.65 -15.16
C PRO A 72 -25.88 18.41 -14.65
N PRO A 73 -24.64 18.19 -15.11
CA PRO A 73 -23.88 16.96 -14.89
C PRO A 73 -23.64 16.61 -13.41
N LEU A 74 -23.62 17.61 -12.54
CA LEU A 74 -23.52 17.46 -11.07
C LEU A 74 -24.74 16.76 -10.45
N ALA A 75 -25.91 16.82 -11.09
CA ALA A 75 -27.14 16.20 -10.60
C ALA A 75 -27.16 14.67 -10.76
N ARG A 76 -26.24 14.09 -11.55
CA ARG A 76 -26.12 12.62 -11.71
C ARG A 76 -25.22 11.96 -10.66
N MET A 77 -24.48 12.72 -9.86
CA MET A 77 -23.66 12.13 -8.80
C MET A 77 -24.50 11.78 -7.57
N PRO A 78 -24.18 10.70 -6.83
CA PRO A 78 -24.90 10.36 -5.60
C PRO A 78 -24.93 11.55 -4.60
N PRO A 79 -25.92 11.65 -3.70
CA PRO A 79 -26.08 12.81 -2.81
C PRO A 79 -24.85 13.16 -1.96
N SER A 80 -23.98 12.19 -1.68
CA SER A 80 -22.69 12.39 -0.99
C SER A 80 -21.63 13.16 -1.79
N PHE A 81 -21.89 13.47 -3.07
CA PHE A 81 -20.99 14.16 -4.00
C PHE A 81 -21.45 15.60 -4.31
N GLN A 82 -22.56 16.06 -3.73
CA GLN A 82 -23.12 17.40 -3.93
C GLN A 82 -22.59 18.42 -2.90
N THR A 83 -21.38 18.22 -2.38
CA THR A 83 -20.74 19.18 -1.48
C THR A 83 -20.07 20.28 -2.30
N HIS A 84 -20.81 21.35 -2.56
CA HIS A 84 -20.34 22.49 -3.36
C HIS A 84 -19.59 23.50 -2.50
N LEU A 85 -18.25 23.47 -2.54
CA LEU A 85 -17.41 24.61 -2.14
C LEU A 85 -16.76 25.31 -3.35
N VAL A 86 -16.85 24.72 -4.54
CA VAL A 86 -16.24 25.25 -5.77
C VAL A 86 -17.26 25.21 -6.90
N ASP A 87 -17.47 26.36 -7.55
CA ASP A 87 -18.34 26.50 -8.73
C ASP A 87 -17.51 26.24 -10.01
N PRO A 88 -17.70 25.09 -10.69
CA PRO A 88 -16.90 24.74 -11.87
C PRO A 88 -17.36 25.51 -13.12
N ASP A 89 -16.42 26.00 -13.91
CA ASP A 89 -16.72 26.55 -15.23
C ASP A 89 -17.18 25.46 -16.21
N THR A 90 -17.75 25.86 -17.35
CA THR A 90 -18.27 24.94 -18.39
C THR A 90 -17.22 23.91 -18.83
N HIS A 91 -15.96 24.34 -18.92
CA HIS A 91 -14.84 23.49 -19.30
C HIS A 91 -14.46 22.47 -18.20
N ALA A 92 -14.45 22.88 -16.94
CA ALA A 92 -14.26 21.98 -15.80
C ALA A 92 -15.37 20.93 -15.75
N CYS A 93 -16.62 21.30 -16.06
CA CYS A 93 -17.73 20.35 -16.14
C CYS A 93 -17.49 19.28 -17.22
N GLU A 94 -16.95 19.65 -18.38
CA GLU A 94 -16.56 18.69 -19.42
C GLU A 94 -15.46 17.72 -18.95
N LEU A 95 -14.45 18.21 -18.22
CA LEU A 95 -13.39 17.38 -17.64
C LEU A 95 -13.93 16.41 -16.57
N ILE A 96 -14.85 16.88 -15.72
CA ILE A 96 -15.54 16.05 -14.72
C ILE A 96 -16.35 14.95 -15.40
N ASN A 97 -17.05 15.28 -16.49
CA ASN A 97 -17.80 14.32 -17.30
C ASN A 97 -16.89 13.28 -17.94
N PHE A 98 -15.77 13.71 -18.52
CA PHE A 98 -14.77 12.80 -19.07
C PHE A 98 -14.28 11.81 -18.03
N MET A 99 -13.88 12.29 -16.84
CA MET A 99 -13.46 11.37 -15.78
C MET A 99 -14.60 10.41 -15.49
N THR A 100 -15.79 10.91 -15.16
CA THR A 100 -16.94 10.09 -14.76
C THR A 100 -17.23 9.00 -15.80
N ALA A 101 -17.17 9.31 -17.09
CA ALA A 101 -17.30 8.34 -18.16
C ALA A 101 -16.11 7.34 -18.22
N GLU A 102 -14.86 7.78 -18.07
CA GLU A 102 -13.68 6.88 -18.01
C GLU A 102 -13.76 5.89 -16.83
N ALA A 103 -14.47 6.23 -15.74
CA ALA A 103 -14.57 5.41 -14.53
C ALA A 103 -15.22 4.05 -14.78
N ASP A 104 -16.14 4.02 -15.75
CA ASP A 104 -16.88 2.83 -16.10
C ASP A 104 -16.02 1.82 -16.87
N TYR A 105 -14.86 2.26 -17.39
CA TYR A 105 -14.00 1.47 -18.27
C TYR A 105 -12.59 1.24 -17.71
N VAL A 106 -12.03 2.16 -16.92
CA VAL A 106 -10.66 2.06 -16.38
C VAL A 106 -10.66 2.20 -14.86
N TYR A 107 -10.31 1.11 -14.18
CA TYR A 107 -10.13 1.12 -12.72
C TYR A 107 -8.87 1.89 -12.32
N ARG A 108 -9.03 3.01 -11.61
CA ARG A 108 -7.94 3.79 -11.01
C ARG A 108 -8.10 3.81 -9.47
N PRO A 109 -7.16 3.26 -8.69
CA PRO A 109 -7.20 3.29 -7.23
C PRO A 109 -7.33 4.71 -6.67
N PHE A 110 -8.05 4.86 -5.55
CA PHE A 110 -8.28 6.11 -4.82
C PHE A 110 -8.98 7.23 -5.60
N ARG A 111 -9.49 6.95 -6.80
CA ARG A 111 -10.11 7.96 -7.63
C ARG A 111 -11.29 8.66 -6.95
N ILE A 112 -12.16 7.90 -6.29
CA ILE A 112 -13.32 8.44 -5.56
C ILE A 112 -12.85 9.40 -4.46
N SER A 113 -11.85 8.98 -3.69
CA SER A 113 -11.23 9.81 -2.66
C SER A 113 -10.59 11.07 -3.25
N TRP A 114 -9.98 10.98 -4.43
CA TRP A 114 -9.39 12.12 -5.14
C TRP A 114 -10.43 13.12 -5.62
N VAL A 115 -11.59 12.68 -6.10
CA VAL A 115 -12.69 13.59 -6.45
C VAL A 115 -13.18 14.33 -5.20
N GLN A 116 -13.34 13.62 -4.08
CA GLN A 116 -13.75 14.23 -2.81
C GLN A 116 -12.73 15.26 -2.31
N ILE A 117 -11.44 14.94 -2.39
CA ILE A 117 -10.35 15.87 -2.06
C ILE A 117 -10.39 17.09 -2.99
N GLY A 118 -10.52 16.87 -4.30
CA GLY A 118 -10.58 17.94 -5.30
C GLY A 118 -11.77 18.88 -5.08
N LEU A 119 -12.94 18.35 -4.73
CA LEU A 119 -14.14 19.17 -4.49
C LEU A 119 -14.15 19.88 -3.12
N SER A 120 -13.30 19.45 -2.18
CA SER A 120 -13.26 20.01 -0.82
C SER A 120 -12.64 21.40 -0.73
N ASP A 121 -11.82 21.80 -1.71
CA ASP A 121 -11.06 23.06 -1.67
C ASP A 121 -10.72 23.55 -3.09
N ALA A 122 -10.81 24.87 -3.32
CA ALA A 122 -10.58 25.45 -4.65
C ALA A 122 -9.14 25.23 -5.16
N THR A 123 -8.15 25.22 -4.27
CA THR A 123 -6.75 24.95 -4.63
C THR A 123 -6.56 23.48 -5.00
N ALA A 124 -7.16 22.57 -4.23
CA ALA A 124 -7.17 21.13 -4.53
C ALA A 124 -7.93 20.83 -5.83
N PHE A 125 -9.01 21.56 -6.11
CA PHE A 125 -9.80 21.41 -7.33
C PHE A 125 -8.99 21.71 -8.59
N ASN A 126 -8.24 22.82 -8.61
CA ASN A 126 -7.35 23.14 -9.72
C ASN A 126 -6.32 22.01 -9.95
N LEU A 127 -5.77 21.45 -8.87
CA LEU A 127 -4.79 20.37 -8.97
C LEU A 127 -5.41 19.08 -9.53
N TRP A 128 -6.64 18.78 -9.11
CA TRP A 128 -7.40 17.65 -9.62
C TRP A 128 -7.71 17.82 -11.12
N LEU A 129 -8.16 19.00 -11.56
CA LEU A 129 -8.38 19.30 -12.98
C LEU A 129 -7.10 19.11 -13.83
N ALA A 130 -5.95 19.56 -13.33
CA ALA A 130 -4.66 19.34 -14.01
C ALA A 130 -4.41 17.85 -14.27
N GLN A 131 -4.71 17.00 -13.29
CA GLN A 131 -4.57 15.55 -13.42
C GLN A 131 -5.55 14.94 -14.43
N ILE A 132 -6.79 15.44 -14.49
CA ILE A 132 -7.77 14.99 -15.50
C ILE A 132 -7.27 15.26 -16.91
N VAL A 133 -6.75 16.46 -17.16
CA VAL A 133 -6.24 16.88 -18.46
C VAL A 133 -5.10 15.97 -18.93
N VAL A 134 -4.19 15.61 -18.02
CA VAL A 134 -3.10 14.67 -18.31
C VAL A 134 -3.64 13.29 -18.64
N ILE A 135 -4.57 12.76 -17.84
CA ILE A 135 -5.19 11.45 -18.11
C ILE A 135 -5.88 11.44 -19.48
N ARG A 136 -6.64 12.49 -19.82
CA ARG A 136 -7.32 12.63 -21.10
C ARG A 136 -6.33 12.69 -22.28
N SER A 137 -5.21 13.36 -22.08
CA SER A 137 -4.15 13.50 -23.09
C SER A 137 -3.43 12.17 -23.34
N GLY A 138 -3.13 11.41 -22.29
CA GLY A 138 -2.50 10.08 -22.40
C GLY A 138 -3.39 9.05 -23.11
N VAL A 139 -4.72 9.11 -22.96
CA VAL A 139 -5.68 8.24 -23.68
C VAL A 139 -5.71 8.54 -25.19
N SER A 140 -5.34 9.75 -25.61
CA SER A 140 -5.33 10.15 -27.02
C SER A 140 -4.04 9.78 -27.76
N HIS A 141 -2.98 9.39 -27.03
CA HIS A 141 -1.65 9.09 -27.56
C HIS A 141 -1.20 7.66 -27.20
N GLU A 142 -1.89 6.63 -27.70
CA GLU A 142 -1.51 5.23 -27.47
C GLU A 142 -0.21 4.76 -28.20
N GLU A 143 0.45 5.61 -29.01
CA GLU A 143 1.55 5.12 -29.88
C GLU A 143 2.99 5.52 -29.51
N LYS A 144 3.26 6.28 -28.44
CA LYS A 144 4.67 6.58 -28.06
C LYS A 144 4.95 6.41 -26.58
N ALA A 145 5.34 5.19 -26.23
CA ALA A 145 6.05 4.87 -25.01
C ALA A 145 7.44 5.54 -25.01
N ALA A 146 7.55 6.75 -24.45
CA ALA A 146 8.81 7.28 -23.93
C ALA A 146 8.55 8.50 -23.01
N SER A 147 9.03 8.41 -21.77
CA SER A 147 9.14 9.45 -20.73
C SER A 147 7.83 10.07 -20.19
N SER A 148 7.37 9.53 -19.04
CA SER A 148 6.31 10.10 -18.19
C SER A 148 6.72 11.39 -17.45
N GLU A 149 7.96 11.86 -17.65
CA GLU A 149 8.63 12.84 -16.78
C GLU A 149 8.25 14.30 -17.09
N ILE A 150 7.49 14.56 -18.17
CA ILE A 150 7.26 15.93 -18.70
C ILE A 150 5.78 16.24 -19.01
N GLU A 151 4.83 15.36 -18.69
CA GLU A 151 3.47 15.44 -19.24
C GLU A 151 2.67 16.69 -18.77
N TYR A 152 2.84 17.12 -17.51
CA TYR A 152 2.17 18.31 -16.97
C TYR A 152 2.78 19.62 -17.49
N LEU A 153 4.08 19.68 -17.76
CA LEU A 153 4.76 20.87 -18.29
C LEU A 153 4.61 20.98 -19.80
N VAL A 154 4.48 19.84 -20.50
CA VAL A 154 4.27 19.77 -21.95
C VAL A 154 2.82 20.10 -22.32
N ASN A 155 1.85 19.66 -21.51
CA ASN A 155 0.46 20.04 -21.75
C ASN A 155 0.19 21.45 -21.20
N PRO A 156 -0.06 22.46 -22.04
CA PRO A 156 -0.21 23.85 -21.60
C PRO A 156 -1.44 24.06 -20.72
N GLU A 157 -2.47 23.24 -20.90
CA GLU A 157 -3.70 23.31 -20.13
C GLU A 157 -3.54 22.67 -18.74
N ALA A 158 -2.88 21.51 -18.65
CA ALA A 158 -2.53 20.90 -17.38
C ALA A 158 -1.58 21.80 -16.57
N ASN A 159 -0.58 22.38 -17.24
CA ASN A 159 0.37 23.30 -16.61
C ASN A 159 -0.33 24.53 -16.02
N ARG A 160 -1.32 25.08 -16.73
CA ARG A 160 -2.12 26.22 -16.25
C ARG A 160 -2.80 25.92 -14.92
N TYR A 161 -3.49 24.78 -14.83
CA TYR A 161 -4.18 24.38 -13.61
C TYR A 161 -3.19 24.02 -12.47
N TYR A 162 -2.11 23.31 -12.78
CA TYR A 162 -1.06 22.96 -11.83
C TYR A 162 -0.39 24.21 -11.25
N SER A 163 0.06 25.14 -12.11
CA SER A 163 0.71 26.39 -11.71
C SER A 163 -0.22 27.29 -10.91
N LYS A 164 -1.51 27.34 -11.26
CA LYS A 164 -2.54 28.07 -10.51
C LYS A 164 -2.71 27.50 -9.10
N SER A 165 -2.78 26.18 -8.97
CA SER A 165 -2.85 25.51 -7.66
C SER A 165 -1.59 25.78 -6.82
N LEU A 166 -0.41 25.70 -7.44
CA LEU A 166 0.86 25.90 -6.74
C LEU A 166 1.01 27.34 -6.22
N THR A 167 0.63 28.32 -7.04
CA THR A 167 0.65 29.75 -6.66
C THR A 167 -0.30 30.01 -5.49
N GLN A 168 -1.52 29.47 -5.55
CA GLN A 168 -2.49 29.58 -4.47
C GLN A 168 -2.01 28.90 -3.19
N LEU A 169 -1.42 27.71 -3.29
CA LEU A 169 -0.84 27.00 -2.15
C LEU A 169 0.27 27.83 -1.48
N SER A 170 1.20 28.38 -2.27
CA SER A 170 2.30 29.22 -1.76
C SER A 170 1.79 30.45 -0.99
N HIS A 171 0.75 31.11 -1.52
CA HIS A 171 0.11 32.23 -0.83
C HIS A 171 -0.53 31.80 0.49
N ARG A 172 -1.25 30.67 0.51
CA ARG A 172 -1.93 30.15 1.71
C ARG A 172 -0.95 29.65 2.77
N LEU A 173 0.19 29.09 2.37
CA LEU A 173 1.27 28.70 3.30
C LEU A 173 1.91 29.91 3.99
N SER A 174 1.92 31.06 3.32
CA SER A 174 2.41 32.32 3.90
C SER A 174 1.44 32.94 4.91
N ASN A 175 0.19 32.43 5.00
CA ASN A 175 -0.81 32.87 5.95
C ASN A 175 -0.93 31.88 7.12
N ARG A 176 -0.60 32.32 8.33
CA ARG A 176 -0.55 31.49 9.55
C ARG A 176 -1.89 30.84 9.92
N GLN A 177 -3.02 31.42 9.50
CA GLN A 177 -4.34 30.87 9.79
C GLN A 177 -4.80 29.84 8.74
N GLU A 178 -4.36 30.00 7.49
CA GLU A 178 -4.76 29.14 6.38
C GLU A 178 -3.80 27.97 6.15
N CYS A 179 -2.53 28.09 6.56
CA CYS A 179 -1.49 27.08 6.33
C CYS A 179 -1.76 25.72 7.00
N ILE A 180 -2.65 25.68 8.00
CA ILE A 180 -3.09 24.45 8.68
C ILE A 180 -4.50 24.00 8.27
N SER A 181 -5.13 24.69 7.31
CA SER A 181 -6.47 24.32 6.85
C SER A 181 -6.47 22.94 6.19
N SER A 182 -7.59 22.22 6.33
CA SER A 182 -7.79 20.91 5.70
C SER A 182 -7.57 20.94 4.19
N GLY A 183 -7.98 22.01 3.52
CA GLY A 183 -7.77 22.23 2.09
C GLY A 183 -6.30 22.38 1.70
N VAL A 184 -5.48 23.06 2.51
CA VAL A 184 -4.02 23.14 2.30
C VAL A 184 -3.37 21.77 2.45
N ILE A 185 -3.73 21.02 3.49
CA ILE A 185 -3.22 19.64 3.70
C ILE A 185 -3.61 18.74 2.52
N ALA A 186 -4.87 18.79 2.10
CA ALA A 186 -5.37 18.01 0.97
C ALA A 186 -4.68 18.37 -0.36
N THR A 187 -4.40 19.66 -0.56
CA THR A 187 -3.64 20.16 -1.73
C THR A 187 -2.19 19.67 -1.71
N ILE A 188 -1.51 19.73 -0.56
CA ILE A 188 -0.12 19.22 -0.40
C ILE A 188 -0.07 17.72 -0.71
N MET A 189 -1.01 16.95 -0.17
CA MET A 189 -1.16 15.53 -0.49
C MET A 189 -1.39 15.31 -2.00
N GLY A 190 -2.14 16.20 -2.65
CA GLY A 190 -2.32 16.22 -4.11
C GLY A 190 -1.02 16.37 -4.88
N PHE A 191 -0.18 17.32 -4.49
CA PHE A 191 1.11 17.54 -5.14
C PHE A 191 2.01 16.32 -4.97
N ILE A 192 2.10 15.78 -3.74
CA ILE A 192 2.86 14.55 -3.47
C ILE A 192 2.38 13.40 -4.37
N CYS A 193 1.06 13.20 -4.50
CA CYS A 193 0.51 12.13 -5.32
C CYS A 193 0.67 12.34 -6.84
N ILE A 194 0.76 13.57 -7.32
CA ILE A 194 1.06 13.87 -8.73
C ILE A 194 2.54 13.68 -9.01
N ASP A 195 3.40 14.25 -8.17
CA ASP A 195 4.85 14.17 -8.36
C ASP A 195 5.35 12.73 -8.20
N THR A 196 4.69 11.92 -7.34
CA THR A 196 4.96 10.48 -7.24
C THR A 196 4.58 9.68 -8.50
N ARG A 197 3.62 10.16 -9.30
CA ARG A 197 3.25 9.54 -10.58
C ARG A 197 4.19 9.96 -11.71
N VAL A 198 4.59 11.23 -11.74
CA VAL A 198 5.42 11.82 -12.81
C VAL A 198 6.90 11.47 -12.65
N GLY A 199 7.31 11.09 -11.45
CA GLY A 199 8.69 10.74 -11.16
C GLY A 199 9.62 11.94 -10.99
N ASN A 200 9.07 13.13 -10.72
CA ASN A 200 9.85 14.35 -10.52
C ASN A 200 10.33 14.45 -9.06
N TRP A 201 11.30 13.61 -8.73
CA TRP A 201 11.74 13.34 -7.35
C TRP A 201 12.73 14.35 -6.78
N ASP A 202 13.28 15.25 -7.60
CA ASP A 202 14.23 16.27 -7.17
C ASP A 202 13.60 17.34 -6.26
N ARG A 203 12.26 17.44 -6.25
CA ARG A 203 11.50 18.43 -5.45
C ARG A 203 11.16 17.98 -4.02
N TYR A 204 11.28 16.69 -3.69
CA TYR A 204 11.03 16.19 -2.33
C TYR A 204 12.31 15.63 -1.73
N SER A 205 12.39 15.69 -0.40
CA SER A 205 13.21 14.73 0.34
C SER A 205 12.65 13.33 0.02
N ILE A 206 13.31 12.59 -0.88
CA ILE A 206 13.04 11.19 -1.28
C ILE A 206 12.70 10.29 -0.07
N ASP A 207 13.19 10.69 1.10
CA ASP A 207 12.97 10.15 2.44
C ASP A 207 11.49 10.00 2.81
N ALA A 208 10.64 11.00 2.51
CA ALA A 208 9.22 11.00 2.89
C ALA A 208 8.40 9.98 2.09
N ILE A 209 8.65 9.87 0.79
CA ILE A 209 7.94 8.94 -0.11
C ILE A 209 8.41 7.50 0.11
N SER A 210 9.72 7.31 0.36
CA SER A 210 10.26 6.03 0.77
C SER A 210 9.62 5.57 2.08
N SER A 211 9.47 6.45 3.08
CA SER A 211 8.84 6.12 4.37
C SER A 211 7.40 5.63 4.23
N VAL A 212 6.56 6.30 3.42
CA VAL A 212 5.16 5.88 3.20
C VAL A 212 5.08 4.52 2.50
N ASP A 213 5.93 4.26 1.50
CA ASP A 213 5.98 2.96 0.84
C ASP A 213 6.41 1.84 1.79
N LEU A 214 7.39 2.12 2.65
CA LEU A 214 7.87 1.15 3.64
C LEU A 214 6.82 0.83 4.70
N ILE A 215 6.04 1.82 5.16
CA ILE A 215 4.91 1.58 6.05
C ILE A 215 3.85 0.73 5.34
N GLY A 216 3.49 1.07 4.10
CA GLY A 216 2.52 0.29 3.32
C GLY A 216 2.98 -1.15 3.06
N ALA A 217 4.26 -1.33 2.71
CA ALA A 217 4.89 -2.64 2.52
C ALA A 217 4.88 -3.46 3.82
N SER A 218 5.20 -2.83 4.95
CA SER A 218 5.12 -3.43 6.28
C SER A 218 3.68 -3.84 6.62
N MET A 219 2.71 -2.94 6.50
CA MET A 219 1.29 -3.22 6.80
C MET A 219 0.71 -4.35 5.96
N LEU A 220 1.07 -4.41 4.67
CA LEU A 220 0.51 -5.37 3.73
C LEU A 220 1.35 -6.65 3.54
N ASP A 221 2.48 -6.77 4.25
CA ASP A 221 3.47 -7.85 4.08
C ASP A 221 3.91 -8.00 2.61
N ARG A 222 4.25 -6.87 1.97
CA ARG A 222 4.70 -6.82 0.58
C ARG A 222 6.14 -6.34 0.49
N TYR A 223 6.75 -6.55 -0.67
CA TYR A 223 8.03 -5.93 -0.98
C TYR A 223 7.85 -4.41 -1.09
N PRO A 224 8.84 -3.61 -0.66
CA PRO A 224 8.88 -2.20 -1.00
C PRO A 224 8.81 -2.07 -2.53
N ARG A 225 7.96 -1.15 -3.02
CA ARG A 225 7.81 -0.91 -4.46
C ARG A 225 8.97 -0.08 -4.99
N PHE A 226 9.53 0.78 -4.15
CA PHE A 226 10.63 1.65 -4.55
C PHE A 226 11.99 1.06 -4.16
N PRO A 227 12.99 1.15 -5.04
CA PRO A 227 14.36 0.78 -4.70
C PRO A 227 14.93 1.74 -3.66
N ILE A 228 15.97 1.31 -2.95
CA ILE A 228 16.72 2.19 -2.04
C ILE A 228 17.32 3.34 -2.85
N PRO A 229 17.04 4.62 -2.49
CA PRO A 229 17.67 5.77 -3.14
C PRO A 229 19.20 5.66 -3.12
N ARG A 230 19.85 5.92 -4.26
CA ARG A 230 21.31 5.72 -4.44
C ARG A 230 22.16 6.48 -3.42
N ARG A 231 21.71 7.66 -2.98
CA ARG A 231 22.36 8.47 -1.94
C ARG A 231 22.56 7.70 -0.63
N PHE A 232 21.61 6.84 -0.31
CA PHE A 232 21.68 6.00 0.88
C PHE A 232 22.53 4.77 0.70
N ILE A 233 22.69 4.27 -0.53
CA ILE A 233 23.63 3.19 -0.81
C ILE A 233 25.06 3.68 -0.54
N ILE A 234 25.34 4.94 -0.86
CA ILE A 234 26.66 5.58 -0.68
C ILE A 234 26.90 5.94 0.80
N SER A 235 25.89 6.42 1.54
CA SER A 235 26.01 6.65 3.00
C SER A 235 26.01 5.34 3.81
N SER A 236 25.40 4.26 3.28
CA SER A 236 25.33 2.94 3.92
C SER A 236 26.63 2.14 3.92
N ASN A 237 27.77 2.76 3.61
CA ASN A 237 29.06 2.33 4.14
C ASN A 237 29.08 2.54 5.67
N MET A 238 28.11 1.96 6.38
CA MET A 238 28.32 1.53 7.75
C MET A 238 29.53 0.62 7.67
N GLY A 239 30.60 1.03 8.35
CA GLY A 239 31.89 0.37 8.29
C GLY A 239 31.80 -1.11 8.68
N PRO A 240 32.89 -1.86 8.48
CA PRO A 240 33.01 -3.25 8.92
C PRO A 240 33.02 -3.42 10.45
N ASP A 241 32.83 -2.36 11.23
CA ASP A 241 32.66 -2.47 12.67
C ASP A 241 31.27 -3.03 12.96
N ASP A 242 31.26 -4.32 13.32
CA ASP A 242 30.09 -5.04 13.79
C ASP A 242 29.66 -4.40 15.12
N ASP A 243 28.81 -3.37 15.04
CA ASP A 243 28.15 -2.69 16.17
C ASP A 243 27.29 -3.66 17.03
N ALA A 244 27.20 -4.92 16.62
CA ALA A 244 26.65 -5.98 17.43
C ALA A 244 27.48 -6.19 18.72
N PRO A 245 26.80 -6.39 19.87
CA PRO A 245 27.46 -6.88 21.08
C PRO A 245 28.21 -8.18 20.83
N GLU A 246 29.34 -8.41 21.51
CA GLU A 246 30.17 -9.62 21.34
C GLU A 246 29.36 -10.91 21.49
N SER A 247 28.45 -10.96 22.47
CA SER A 247 27.56 -12.10 22.68
C SER A 247 26.63 -12.39 21.49
N LEU A 248 26.16 -11.35 20.79
CA LEU A 248 25.37 -11.50 19.57
C LEU A 248 26.26 -11.97 18.43
N ARG A 249 27.48 -11.44 18.28
CA ARG A 249 28.42 -11.89 17.24
C ARG A 249 28.74 -13.38 17.37
N ASP A 250 29.07 -13.82 18.58
CA ASP A 250 29.37 -15.22 18.87
C ASP A 250 28.19 -16.14 18.56
N LEU A 251 26.97 -15.72 18.92
CA LEU A 251 25.75 -16.45 18.62
C LEU A 251 25.49 -16.54 17.11
N LEU A 252 25.63 -15.41 16.40
CA LEU A 252 25.43 -15.36 14.95
C LEU A 252 26.48 -16.18 14.20
N GLN A 253 27.73 -16.17 14.65
CA GLN A 253 28.79 -16.98 14.06
C GLN A 253 28.50 -18.48 14.21
N LYS A 254 28.16 -18.93 15.43
CA LYS A 254 27.79 -20.34 15.68
C LYS A 254 26.55 -20.75 14.89
N ALA A 255 25.51 -19.91 14.86
CA ALA A 255 24.31 -20.18 14.08
C ALA A 255 24.62 -20.27 12.58
N GLN A 256 25.50 -19.41 12.07
CA GLN A 256 25.92 -19.39 10.67
C GLN A 256 26.74 -20.63 10.28
N GLU A 257 27.58 -21.16 11.17
CA GLU A 257 28.28 -22.43 10.97
C GLU A 257 27.29 -23.61 10.89
N VAL A 258 26.26 -23.58 11.74
CA VAL A 258 25.28 -24.66 11.84
C VAL A 258 24.23 -24.59 10.73
N ALA A 259 23.80 -23.40 10.30
CA ALA A 259 22.77 -23.17 9.30
C ALA A 259 23.16 -22.04 8.33
N PRO A 260 24.12 -22.29 7.40
CA PRO A 260 24.59 -21.29 6.45
C PRO A 260 23.49 -20.77 5.50
N GLU A 261 22.47 -21.59 5.24
CA GLU A 261 21.27 -21.24 4.47
C GLU A 261 20.48 -20.08 5.11
N GLY A 262 20.62 -19.87 6.43
CA GLY A 262 19.98 -18.81 7.21
C GLY A 262 20.60 -17.41 7.07
N LYS A 263 21.40 -17.15 6.02
CA LYS A 263 22.17 -15.90 5.84
C LYS A 263 21.37 -14.60 6.04
N GLN A 264 20.09 -14.60 5.67
CA GLN A 264 19.23 -13.42 5.82
C GLN A 264 18.91 -13.12 7.29
N ILE A 265 18.79 -14.15 8.13
CA ILE A 265 18.57 -14.01 9.58
C ILE A 265 19.71 -13.19 10.17
N TYR A 266 20.94 -13.61 9.90
CA TYR A 266 22.14 -12.99 10.46
C TYR A 266 22.34 -11.57 9.92
N ALA A 267 22.06 -11.34 8.64
CA ALA A 267 22.16 -10.01 8.06
C ALA A 267 21.12 -9.03 8.65
N MET A 268 19.87 -9.47 8.85
CA MET A 268 18.83 -8.65 9.49
C MET A 268 19.19 -8.29 10.94
N LEU A 269 19.72 -9.25 11.70
CA LEU A 269 20.12 -9.02 13.09
C LEU A 269 21.29 -8.05 13.20
N ARG A 270 22.31 -8.17 12.35
CA ARG A 270 23.40 -7.18 12.30
C ARG A 270 22.89 -5.80 11.90
N LYS A 271 21.99 -5.71 10.92
CA LYS A 271 21.39 -4.44 10.49
C LYS A 271 20.61 -3.77 11.62
N ILE A 272 19.84 -4.53 12.39
CA ILE A 272 19.13 -4.02 13.56
C ILE A 272 20.06 -3.67 14.71
N ALA A 273 21.12 -4.44 14.93
CA ALA A 273 22.11 -4.12 15.96
C ALA A 273 22.75 -2.74 15.72
N ALA A 274 23.09 -2.42 14.47
CA ALA A 274 23.60 -1.09 14.12
C ALA A 274 22.58 0.03 14.40
N VAL A 275 21.31 -0.18 14.06
CA VAL A 275 20.23 0.79 14.38
C VAL A 275 20.08 0.96 15.90
N ILE A 276 20.11 -0.13 16.66
CA ILE A 276 19.99 -0.09 18.12
C ILE A 276 21.22 0.59 18.74
N SER A 277 22.42 0.33 18.23
CA SER A 277 23.66 1.00 18.67
C SER A 277 23.57 2.51 18.46
N MET A 278 23.16 2.95 17.27
CA MET A 278 22.91 4.35 16.97
C MET A 278 21.89 4.97 17.94
N VAL A 279 20.76 4.29 18.18
CA VAL A 279 19.74 4.80 19.13
C VAL A 279 20.31 4.87 20.54
N ASN A 280 20.99 3.83 21.03
CA ASN A 280 21.54 3.80 22.39
C ASN A 280 22.58 4.90 22.62
N GLN A 281 23.39 5.22 21.60
CA GLN A 281 24.38 6.30 21.67
C GLN A 281 23.74 7.70 21.78
N ASN A 282 22.55 7.88 21.20
CA ASN A 282 21.93 9.20 21.04
C ASN A 282 20.61 9.38 21.82
N ALA A 283 20.04 8.34 22.42
CA ALA A 283 18.69 8.35 22.99
C ALA A 283 18.49 9.36 24.12
N ASN A 284 19.57 9.72 24.83
CA ASN A 284 19.55 10.71 25.91
C ASN A 284 19.53 12.16 25.41
N ASP A 285 19.81 12.39 24.12
CA ASP A 285 19.68 13.70 23.50
C ASP A 285 18.25 13.90 22.99
N ALA A 286 17.53 14.86 23.55
CA ALA A 286 16.17 15.18 23.11
C ALA A 286 16.14 15.67 21.65
N LEU A 287 17.22 16.30 21.17
CA LEU A 287 17.30 16.80 19.79
C LEU A 287 17.43 15.65 18.78
N PHE A 288 18.00 14.51 19.16
CA PHE A 288 18.11 13.34 18.30
C PHE A 288 16.74 12.90 17.76
N TRP A 289 15.73 12.85 18.62
CA TRP A 289 14.36 12.46 18.26
C TRP A 289 13.63 13.47 17.36
N THR A 290 14.19 14.68 17.19
CA THR A 290 13.67 15.73 16.30
C THR A 290 14.39 15.78 14.95
N GLN A 291 15.44 14.97 14.76
CA GLN A 291 16.19 14.90 13.51
C GLN A 291 15.51 13.98 12.50
N ASP A 292 14.35 14.42 11.99
CA ASP A 292 13.48 13.61 11.14
C ASP A 292 14.22 13.00 9.94
N ALA A 293 15.08 13.77 9.27
CA ALA A 293 15.82 13.30 8.10
C ALA A 293 16.76 12.11 8.40
N VAL A 294 17.54 12.21 9.49
CA VAL A 294 18.50 11.17 9.89
C VAL A 294 17.79 9.90 10.35
N LEU A 295 16.69 10.06 11.10
CA LEU A 295 15.90 8.93 11.57
C LEU A 295 15.14 8.26 10.43
N VAL A 296 14.55 9.02 9.50
CA VAL A 296 13.89 8.47 8.31
C VAL A 296 14.89 7.73 7.44
N GLU A 297 16.10 8.26 7.26
CA GLU A 297 17.17 7.58 6.53
C GLU A 297 17.53 6.24 7.19
N ASN A 298 17.96 6.25 8.45
CA ASN A 298 18.47 5.05 9.11
C ASN A 298 17.39 3.99 9.32
N LEU A 299 16.21 4.40 9.83
CA LEU A 299 15.08 3.48 10.04
C LEU A 299 14.48 3.04 8.70
N GLY A 300 14.47 3.91 7.70
CA GLY A 300 13.99 3.60 6.35
C GLY A 300 14.86 2.55 5.67
N LEU A 301 16.18 2.70 5.73
CA LEU A 301 17.13 1.74 5.15
C LEU A 301 17.03 0.37 5.81
N ALA A 302 16.96 0.35 7.14
CA ALA A 302 16.78 -0.91 7.87
C ALA A 302 15.41 -1.54 7.53
N SER A 303 14.34 -0.75 7.50
CA SER A 303 13.00 -1.22 7.10
C SER A 303 13.04 -1.85 5.72
N HIS A 304 13.65 -1.16 4.74
CA HIS A 304 13.71 -1.61 3.36
C HIS A 304 14.46 -2.94 3.24
N PHE A 305 15.64 -3.02 3.88
CA PHE A 305 16.45 -4.23 3.90
C PHE A 305 15.67 -5.43 4.45
N ILE A 306 15.01 -5.25 5.61
CA ILE A 306 14.25 -6.31 6.28
C ILE A 306 13.00 -6.69 5.48
N LEU A 307 12.27 -5.71 4.92
CA LEU A 307 11.08 -5.96 4.09
C LEU A 307 11.42 -6.60 2.74
N SER A 308 12.67 -6.51 2.30
CA SER A 308 13.14 -7.14 1.07
C SER A 308 13.51 -8.62 1.26
N ALA A 309 13.52 -9.13 2.49
CA ALA A 309 13.73 -10.56 2.73
C ALA A 309 12.52 -11.41 2.28
N PRO A 310 12.76 -12.67 1.83
CA PRO A 310 11.71 -13.57 1.37
C PRO A 310 10.59 -13.78 2.41
N LYS A 311 9.35 -13.82 1.93
CA LYS A 311 8.13 -13.88 2.74
C LYS A 311 7.39 -15.20 2.64
N SER A 312 7.70 -16.04 1.65
CA SER A 312 7.18 -17.40 1.54
C SER A 312 8.29 -18.43 1.32
N ALA A 313 8.05 -19.66 1.77
CA ALA A 313 8.97 -20.77 1.52
C ALA A 313 9.09 -21.10 0.02
N GLU A 314 8.06 -20.76 -0.76
CA GLU A 314 8.03 -20.96 -2.22
C GLU A 314 9.04 -20.06 -2.96
N GLU A 315 9.35 -18.88 -2.41
CA GLU A 315 10.34 -17.96 -2.99
C GLU A 315 11.78 -18.44 -2.81
N ASN A 316 12.02 -19.36 -1.87
CA ASN A 316 13.32 -19.98 -1.68
C ASN A 316 13.17 -21.49 -1.38
N PRO A 317 12.91 -22.32 -2.41
CA PRO A 317 12.65 -23.75 -2.26
C PRO A 317 13.82 -24.54 -1.65
N GLN A 318 15.01 -23.94 -1.62
CA GLN A 318 16.22 -24.55 -1.05
C GLN A 318 16.32 -24.33 0.47
N LEU A 319 15.50 -23.45 1.03
CA LEU A 319 15.54 -23.13 2.45
C LEU A 319 14.69 -24.14 3.23
N ASP A 320 15.32 -24.79 4.21
CA ASP A 320 14.58 -25.66 5.12
C ASP A 320 13.46 -24.89 5.83
N HIS A 321 12.31 -25.56 6.01
CA HIS A 321 11.12 -24.94 6.57
C HIS A 321 11.37 -24.39 7.99
N SER A 322 12.21 -25.07 8.79
CA SER A 322 12.55 -24.62 10.14
C SER A 322 13.35 -23.31 10.11
N VAL A 323 14.32 -23.21 9.19
CA VAL A 323 15.12 -22.00 8.98
C VAL A 323 14.26 -20.85 8.46
N PHE A 324 13.35 -21.13 7.53
CA PHE A 324 12.39 -20.15 7.01
C PHE A 324 11.48 -19.62 8.12
N LEU A 325 10.97 -20.48 9.00
CA LEU A 325 10.13 -20.09 10.13
C LEU A 325 10.89 -19.13 11.06
N VAL A 326 12.12 -19.47 11.45
CA VAL A 326 12.96 -18.59 12.28
C VAL A 326 13.27 -17.28 11.57
N GLN A 327 13.53 -17.31 10.25
CA GLN A 327 13.72 -16.12 9.44
C GLN A 327 12.50 -15.19 9.50
N ARG A 328 11.29 -15.73 9.33
CA ARG A 328 10.06 -14.93 9.38
C ARG A 328 9.80 -14.35 10.76
N MET A 329 10.05 -15.12 11.83
CA MET A 329 9.93 -14.60 13.19
C MET A 329 10.94 -13.48 13.47
N VAL A 330 12.21 -13.66 13.11
CA VAL A 330 13.24 -12.62 13.27
C VAL A 330 12.90 -11.39 12.43
N GLN A 331 12.49 -11.56 11.18
CA GLN A 331 12.08 -10.46 10.30
C GLN A 331 10.96 -9.61 10.93
N LEU A 332 9.90 -10.25 11.41
CA LEU A 332 8.78 -9.55 12.04
C LEU A 332 9.17 -8.88 13.36
N ALA A 333 9.99 -9.53 14.21
CA ALA A 333 10.51 -8.92 15.43
C ALA A 333 11.33 -7.66 15.13
N CYS A 334 12.22 -7.73 14.12
CA CYS A 334 13.00 -6.59 13.66
C CYS A 334 12.12 -5.43 13.16
N LEU A 335 11.05 -5.72 12.40
CA LEU A 335 10.08 -4.71 11.96
C LEU A 335 9.29 -4.11 13.13
N MET A 336 8.94 -4.92 14.14
CA MET A 336 8.29 -4.42 15.35
C MET A 336 9.23 -3.48 16.13
N ILE A 337 10.52 -3.80 16.26
CA ILE A 337 11.51 -2.87 16.86
C ILE A 337 11.50 -1.54 16.11
N ILE A 338 11.63 -1.58 14.77
CA ILE A 338 11.62 -0.37 13.95
C ILE A 338 10.32 0.41 14.11
N SER A 339 9.16 -0.26 14.09
CA SER A 339 7.86 0.38 14.26
C SER A 339 7.77 1.10 15.62
N ARG A 340 8.33 0.50 16.69
CA ARG A 340 8.40 1.14 18.00
C ARG A 340 9.35 2.34 18.03
N LEU A 341 10.51 2.25 17.37
CA LEU A 341 11.44 3.37 17.22
C LEU A 341 10.82 4.52 16.43
N LYS A 342 10.09 4.23 15.35
CA LYS A 342 9.30 5.21 14.60
C LYS A 342 8.29 5.92 15.50
N GLN A 343 7.59 5.17 16.36
CA GLN A 343 6.64 5.75 17.31
C GLN A 343 7.31 6.70 18.32
N LEU A 344 8.50 6.34 18.83
CA LEU A 344 9.28 7.21 19.72
C LEU A 344 9.72 8.51 19.02
N ALA A 345 10.03 8.42 17.72
CA ALA A 345 10.33 9.56 16.86
C ALA A 345 9.08 10.31 16.35
N ALA A 346 7.89 10.05 16.90
CA ALA A 346 6.62 10.63 16.47
C ALA A 346 6.26 10.40 14.99
N PHE A 347 6.87 9.40 14.32
CA PHE A 347 6.47 8.97 12.99
C PHE A 347 5.23 8.09 13.03
N HIS A 348 4.52 8.03 11.89
CA HIS A 348 3.36 7.16 11.76
C HIS A 348 3.75 5.66 11.83
N CYS A 349 3.10 4.92 12.72
CA CYS A 349 3.43 3.52 13.04
C CYS A 349 2.20 2.58 13.02
N ALA A 350 1.34 2.72 12.02
CA ALA A 350 0.13 1.89 11.88
C ALA A 350 0.41 0.39 11.57
N ASP A 351 1.67 0.02 11.38
CA ASP A 351 2.09 -1.34 11.04
C ASP A 351 2.25 -2.28 12.24
N MET A 352 2.32 -1.75 13.47
CA MET A 352 2.52 -2.58 14.68
C MET A 352 1.45 -3.67 14.87
N GLY A 353 0.17 -3.32 14.70
CA GLY A 353 -0.95 -4.26 14.83
C GLY A 353 -0.85 -5.43 13.84
N PRO A 354 -0.80 -5.15 12.52
CA PRO A 354 -0.60 -6.19 11.50
C PRO A 354 0.66 -7.03 11.67
N LEU A 355 1.79 -6.41 12.09
CA LEU A 355 3.03 -7.14 12.37
C LEU A 355 2.86 -8.14 13.51
N ARG A 356 2.22 -7.72 14.61
CA ARG A 356 1.92 -8.58 15.76
C ARG A 356 1.03 -9.75 15.37
N GLU A 357 -0.06 -9.50 14.64
CA GLU A 357 -0.99 -10.55 14.19
C GLU A 357 -0.27 -11.61 13.35
N ARG A 358 0.53 -11.18 12.38
CA ARG A 358 1.36 -12.09 11.56
C ARG A 358 2.40 -12.83 12.38
N PHE A 359 3.00 -12.20 13.39
CA PHE A 359 3.94 -12.89 14.26
C PHE A 359 3.24 -14.01 15.03
N THR A 360 2.06 -13.72 15.59
CA THR A 360 1.29 -14.71 16.34
C THR A 360 0.77 -15.86 15.47
N SER A 361 0.46 -15.61 14.19
CA SER A 361 0.04 -16.70 13.30
C SER A 361 1.15 -17.75 13.08
N LEU A 362 2.42 -17.36 13.18
CA LEU A 362 3.56 -18.28 13.06
C LEU A 362 3.64 -19.30 14.22
N PHE A 363 2.94 -19.08 15.33
CA PHE A 363 2.88 -20.05 16.43
C PHE A 363 2.07 -21.31 16.07
N HIS A 364 1.21 -21.22 15.04
CA HIS A 364 0.41 -22.34 14.56
C HIS A 364 1.11 -23.17 13.47
N GLU A 365 2.25 -22.70 12.95
CA GLU A 365 3.05 -23.43 11.97
C GLU A 365 3.67 -24.69 12.60
N PRO A 366 3.77 -25.81 11.85
CA PRO A 366 4.29 -27.05 12.36
C PRO A 366 5.74 -26.88 12.84
N ARG A 367 5.99 -27.29 14.08
CA ARG A 367 7.35 -27.30 14.65
C ARG A 367 8.10 -28.51 14.14
N ASN A 368 8.89 -28.31 13.09
CA ASN A 368 9.97 -29.24 12.76
C ASN A 368 11.10 -29.11 13.80
N GLU A 369 12.00 -30.07 13.82
CA GLU A 369 13.15 -30.07 14.71
C GLU A 369 14.07 -28.88 14.36
N ILE A 370 14.06 -27.84 15.21
CA ILE A 370 14.86 -26.63 15.03
C ILE A 370 16.22 -26.86 15.71
N ARG A 371 17.31 -26.56 15.00
CA ARG A 371 18.68 -26.64 15.54
C ARG A 371 18.84 -25.69 16.73
N ALA A 372 19.62 -26.07 17.75
CA ALA A 372 19.66 -25.37 19.04
C ALA A 372 19.99 -23.86 18.93
N GLU A 373 20.92 -23.49 18.04
CA GLU A 373 21.33 -22.11 17.80
C GLU A 373 20.20 -21.28 17.16
N LEU A 374 19.45 -21.90 16.24
CA LEU A 374 18.26 -21.28 15.63
C LEU A 374 17.10 -21.17 16.62
N GLU A 375 17.02 -22.09 17.58
CA GLU A 375 16.01 -22.06 18.64
C GLU A 375 16.27 -20.90 19.63
N MET A 376 17.54 -20.57 19.89
CA MET A 376 17.89 -19.36 20.63
C MET A 376 17.45 -18.09 19.89
N LEU A 377 17.66 -18.01 18.58
CA LEU A 377 17.21 -16.88 17.76
C LEU A 377 15.67 -16.78 17.68
N ARG A 378 14.98 -17.93 17.60
CA ARG A 378 13.52 -18.00 17.72
C ARG A 378 13.06 -17.45 19.06
N LEU A 379 13.65 -17.92 20.16
CA LEU A 379 13.29 -17.47 21.51
C LEU A 379 13.55 -15.98 21.67
N TRP A 380 14.67 -15.47 21.16
CA TRP A 380 14.96 -14.03 21.12
C TRP A 380 13.84 -13.26 20.39
N ALA A 381 13.40 -13.74 19.22
CA ALA A 381 12.34 -13.08 18.46
C ALA A 381 11.01 -13.07 19.25
N VAL A 382 10.64 -14.18 19.90
CA VAL A 382 9.41 -14.28 20.71
C VAL A 382 9.47 -13.32 21.91
N VAL A 383 10.58 -13.32 22.66
CA VAL A 383 10.75 -12.45 23.83
C VAL A 383 10.75 -10.98 23.42
N THR A 384 11.41 -10.66 22.31
CA THR A 384 11.43 -9.30 21.75
C THR A 384 10.02 -8.84 21.37
N ALA A 385 9.30 -9.63 20.58
CA ALA A 385 7.93 -9.32 20.17
C ALA A 385 6.98 -9.20 21.37
N CYS A 386 7.14 -10.06 22.40
CA CYS A 386 6.41 -9.96 23.66
C CYS A 386 6.66 -8.62 24.37
N SER A 387 7.92 -8.20 24.45
CA SER A 387 8.34 -6.99 25.16
C SER A 387 7.86 -5.71 24.47
N LEU A 388 7.63 -5.79 23.16
CA LEU A 388 7.09 -4.69 22.34
C LEU A 388 5.56 -4.66 22.29
N THR A 389 4.89 -5.66 22.87
CA THR A 389 3.43 -5.80 22.86
C THR A 389 2.83 -5.32 24.18
N ASP A 390 1.67 -4.66 24.11
CA ASP A 390 0.91 -4.24 25.29
C ASP A 390 0.57 -5.44 26.19
N ILE A 391 0.54 -5.22 27.50
CA ILE A 391 0.36 -6.25 28.53
C ILE A 391 -0.84 -7.16 28.23
N GLU A 392 -1.96 -6.59 27.77
CA GLU A 392 -3.20 -7.31 27.46
C GLU A 392 -3.05 -8.31 26.30
N ALA A 393 -2.13 -8.07 25.38
CA ALA A 393 -1.89 -8.89 24.19
C ALA A 393 -0.67 -9.82 24.30
N GLN A 394 0.01 -9.87 25.47
CA GLN A 394 1.21 -10.70 25.67
C GLN A 394 0.92 -12.20 25.88
N GLY A 395 -0.34 -12.58 26.16
CA GLY A 395 -0.73 -13.95 26.50
C GLY A 395 -0.15 -15.04 25.56
N PRO A 396 -0.35 -14.94 24.23
CA PRO A 396 0.19 -15.91 23.27
C PRO A 396 1.72 -16.02 23.32
N PHE A 397 2.43 -14.90 23.45
CA PHE A 397 3.88 -14.87 23.48
C PHE A 397 4.47 -15.51 24.75
N ILE A 398 3.83 -15.26 25.91
CA ILE A 398 4.25 -15.85 27.19
C ILE A 398 4.08 -17.37 27.16
N LEU A 399 2.98 -17.86 26.59
CA LEU A 399 2.75 -19.29 26.42
C LEU A 399 3.81 -19.92 25.53
N GLU A 400 4.12 -19.27 24.40
CA GLU A 400 5.15 -19.70 23.46
C GLU A 400 6.55 -19.76 24.13
N ALA A 401 6.95 -18.69 24.82
CA ALA A 401 8.24 -18.61 25.52
C ALA A 401 8.38 -19.66 26.63
N ARG A 402 7.28 -20.00 27.32
CA ARG A 402 7.26 -21.07 28.34
C ARG A 402 7.34 -22.46 27.74
N GLY A 403 6.75 -22.67 26.55
CA GLY A 403 6.86 -23.93 25.81
C GLY A 403 8.31 -24.30 25.49
N ASN A 404 9.12 -23.31 25.11
CA ASN A 404 10.53 -23.51 24.76
C ASN A 404 11.43 -23.87 25.96
N ARG A 405 11.15 -23.35 27.17
CA ARG A 405 11.95 -23.66 28.37
C ARG A 405 11.90 -25.13 28.80
N ARG A 406 10.88 -25.89 28.40
CA ARG A 406 10.76 -27.32 28.75
C ARG A 406 11.74 -28.22 27.99
N TRP A 407 12.39 -27.73 26.94
CA TRP A 407 13.31 -28.52 26.11
C TRP A 407 14.80 -28.27 26.42
N SER A 408 15.15 -27.10 26.98
CA SER A 408 16.53 -26.80 27.40
C SER A 408 16.99 -27.58 28.65
N GLN A 409 16.12 -28.38 29.28
CA GLN A 409 16.42 -29.21 30.45
C GLN A 409 16.43 -30.73 30.15
N ARG A 410 16.38 -31.13 28.87
CA ARG A 410 16.52 -32.54 28.47
C ARG A 410 17.80 -32.78 27.70
#